data_AF-A0A3S1S7Q5-F1
#
_entry.id   AF-A0A3S1S7Q5-F1
#
_cell.length_a   1.000
_cell.length_b   1.000
_cell.length_c   1.000
_cell.angle_alpha   90.00
_cell.angle_beta   90.00
_cell.angle_gamma   90.00
#
_symmetry.space_group_name_H-M   'P 1'
#
loop_
_entity.id
_entity.type
_entity.pdbx_description
1 polymer ?
#
loop_
_entity_poly.entity_id
_entity_poly.type
_entity_poly.pdbx_seq_one_letter_code
_entity_poly.pdbx_strand_id
1 'polypeptide(L)'
;MVFGIDAQIKAMQSIWPELTLVAREAETAVWKGPVRPLLQTYLVGILYRAPMPIENLDPRRLQPRVSILSPALRPRPGDSEGRLPHVYYSPDGNVTLCLLDPEAGDWSPVDLIAETTVPWTIEWLAAYEGWRATGKWTASGRHVEAANG
;
A
#
# COMPACT_ATOMS: atom_id res chain seq x y z
N MET A 1 10.81 0.15 -19.90
CA MET A 1 9.47 0.22 -20.53
C MET A 1 8.47 0.19 -19.38
N VAL A 2 7.49 1.10 -19.35
CA VAL A 2 6.45 1.12 -18.29
C VAL A 2 5.58 -0.13 -18.44
N PHE A 3 5.27 -0.79 -17.32
CA PHE A 3 4.38 -1.96 -17.35
C PHE A 3 2.92 -1.50 -17.40
N GLY A 4 2.20 -1.92 -18.45
CA GLY A 4 0.75 -1.74 -18.55
C GLY A 4 0.00 -2.65 -17.57
N ILE A 5 -1.31 -2.43 -17.43
CA ILE A 5 -2.10 -3.12 -16.40
C ILE A 5 -2.11 -4.65 -16.56
N ASP A 6 -2.11 -5.17 -17.79
CA ASP A 6 -2.15 -6.61 -18.05
C ASP A 6 -0.84 -7.30 -17.58
N ALA A 7 0.30 -6.62 -17.67
CA ALA A 7 1.56 -7.13 -17.14
C ALA A 7 1.53 -7.18 -15.60
N GLN A 8 0.97 -6.15 -14.95
CA GLN A 8 0.80 -6.11 -13.51
C GLN A 8 -0.15 -7.21 -13.01
N ILE A 9 -1.28 -7.44 -13.71
CA ILE A 9 -2.22 -8.52 -13.41
C ILE A 9 -1.53 -9.88 -13.50
N LYS A 10 -0.77 -10.12 -14.59
CA LYS A 10 -0.05 -11.38 -14.79
C LYS A 10 1.00 -11.62 -13.70
N ALA A 11 1.75 -10.59 -13.33
CA ALA A 11 2.74 -10.67 -12.25
C ALA A 11 2.07 -10.96 -10.90
N MET A 12 0.98 -10.26 -10.56
CA MET A 12 0.24 -10.50 -9.33
C MET A 12 -0.29 -11.94 -9.27
N GLN A 13 -0.89 -12.45 -10.35
CA GLN A 13 -1.39 -13.82 -10.41
C GLN A 13 -0.27 -14.87 -10.24
N SER A 14 0.94 -14.57 -10.75
CA SER A 14 2.07 -15.49 -10.68
C SER A 14 2.75 -15.51 -9.30
N ILE A 15 2.89 -14.35 -8.66
CA ILE A 15 3.67 -14.18 -7.43
C ILE A 15 2.77 -14.31 -6.19
N TRP A 16 1.57 -13.76 -6.26
CA TRP A 16 0.60 -13.71 -5.16
C TRP A 16 -0.77 -14.22 -5.61
N PRO A 17 -0.92 -15.53 -5.91
CA PRO A 17 -2.16 -16.08 -6.44
C PRO A 17 -3.37 -15.92 -5.51
N GLU A 18 -3.15 -15.72 -4.20
CA GLU A 18 -4.21 -15.44 -3.22
C GLU A 18 -4.73 -14.00 -3.27
N LEU A 19 -3.97 -13.05 -3.83
CA LEU A 19 -4.42 -11.69 -4.15
C LEU A 19 -5.20 -11.71 -5.47
N THR A 20 -6.45 -12.14 -5.39
CA THR A 20 -7.35 -12.29 -6.54
C THR A 20 -7.74 -10.95 -7.16
N LEU A 21 -7.80 -10.91 -8.49
CA LEU A 21 -8.36 -9.76 -9.23
C LEU A 21 -9.88 -9.72 -9.04
N VAL A 22 -10.40 -8.64 -8.44
CA VAL A 22 -11.83 -8.48 -8.18
C VAL A 22 -12.51 -7.47 -9.10
N ALA A 23 -11.74 -6.57 -9.72
CA ALA A 23 -12.23 -5.65 -10.74
C ALA A 23 -11.11 -5.22 -11.69
N ARG A 24 -11.47 -4.96 -12.96
CA ARG A 24 -10.61 -4.35 -13.98
C ARG A 24 -11.43 -3.37 -14.79
N GLU A 25 -10.95 -2.15 -14.94
CA GLU A 25 -11.53 -1.11 -15.79
C GLU A 25 -10.42 -0.30 -16.47
N ALA A 26 -10.33 -0.41 -17.80
CA ALA A 26 -9.24 0.15 -18.60
C ALA A 26 -7.87 -0.20 -17.98
N GLU A 27 -7.05 0.81 -17.64
CA GLU A 27 -5.74 0.65 -17.02
C GLU A 27 -5.77 0.48 -15.49
N THR A 28 -6.97 0.31 -14.91
CA THR A 28 -7.16 0.15 -13.47
C THR A 28 -7.48 -1.29 -13.13
N ALA A 29 -6.86 -1.81 -12.08
CA ALA A 29 -7.20 -3.09 -11.49
C ALA A 29 -7.28 -2.99 -9.96
N VAL A 30 -8.14 -3.84 -9.40
CA VAL A 30 -8.33 -3.99 -7.97
C VAL A 30 -8.13 -5.44 -7.60
N TRP A 31 -7.27 -5.69 -6.61
CA TRP A 31 -7.04 -7.00 -6.03
C TRP A 31 -7.50 -7.05 -4.59
N LYS A 32 -7.96 -8.22 -4.16
CA LYS A 32 -8.25 -8.52 -2.76
C LYS A 32 -7.74 -9.91 -2.41
N GLY A 33 -7.17 -10.03 -1.22
CA GLY A 33 -6.67 -11.31 -0.74
C GLY A 33 -6.00 -11.22 0.62
N PRO A 34 -5.74 -12.37 1.24
CA PRO A 34 -5.05 -12.44 2.51
C PRO A 34 -3.55 -12.15 2.36
N VAL A 35 -2.98 -11.50 3.37
CA VAL A 35 -1.54 -11.47 3.63
C VAL A 35 -1.30 -11.77 5.10
N ARG A 36 -0.21 -12.47 5.42
CA ARG A 36 0.14 -12.82 6.80
C ARG A 36 1.55 -12.31 7.10
N PRO A 37 1.72 -11.19 7.82
CA PRO A 37 3.02 -10.69 8.24
C PRO A 37 3.68 -11.58 9.28
N LEU A 38 3.24 -11.54 10.55
CA LEU A 38 3.80 -12.35 11.63
C LEU A 38 2.69 -13.10 12.37
N LEU A 39 1.81 -12.38 13.07
CA LEU A 39 0.91 -12.95 14.08
C LEU A 39 -0.48 -13.29 13.55
N GLN A 40 -1.04 -12.44 12.69
CA GLN A 40 -2.39 -12.62 12.16
C GLN A 40 -2.47 -12.42 10.65
N THR A 41 -3.57 -12.87 10.05
CA THR A 41 -3.86 -12.66 8.63
C THR A 41 -4.72 -11.43 8.44
N TYR A 42 -4.37 -10.60 7.47
CA TYR A 42 -5.12 -9.42 7.06
C TYR A 42 -5.70 -9.63 5.66
N LEU A 43 -6.98 -9.32 5.47
CA LEU A 43 -7.55 -9.14 4.14
C LEU A 43 -7.19 -7.75 3.66
N VAL A 44 -6.43 -7.66 2.57
CA VAL A 44 -6.00 -6.38 1.98
C VAL A 44 -6.71 -6.13 0.66
N GLY A 45 -6.90 -4.85 0.35
CA GLY A 45 -7.37 -4.38 -0.95
C GLY A 45 -6.31 -3.50 -1.59
N ILE A 46 -5.92 -3.81 -2.83
CA ILE A 46 -4.94 -3.05 -3.61
C ILE A 46 -5.64 -2.49 -4.83
N LEU A 47 -5.58 -1.18 -5.03
CA LEU A 47 -6.03 -0.51 -6.24
C LEU A 47 -4.81 0.09 -6.94
N TYR A 48 -4.65 -0.21 -8.22
CA TYR A 48 -3.60 0.38 -9.04
C TYR A 48 -4.13 0.78 -10.41
N ARG A 49 -3.67 1.94 -10.89
CA ARG A 49 -3.89 2.39 -12.25
C ARG A 49 -2.53 2.51 -12.94
N ALA A 50 -2.28 1.67 -13.94
CA ALA A 50 -1.08 1.76 -14.73
C ALA A 50 -1.07 3.11 -15.50
N PRO A 51 0.05 3.85 -15.51
CA PRO A 51 0.12 5.10 -16.25
C PRO A 51 0.27 4.86 -17.75
N MET A 52 -0.34 5.74 -18.54
CA MET A 52 -0.17 5.72 -19.99
C MET A 52 1.17 6.34 -20.39
N PRO A 53 1.80 5.93 -21.51
CA PRO A 53 3.15 6.38 -21.91
C PRO A 53 3.37 7.89 -22.05
N ILE A 54 2.29 8.67 -22.19
CA ILE A 54 2.32 10.14 -22.37
C ILE A 54 1.96 10.91 -21.09
N GLU A 55 1.68 10.21 -19.99
CA GLU A 55 1.32 10.84 -18.72
C GLU A 55 2.54 11.33 -17.94
N ASN A 56 2.32 12.34 -17.09
CA ASN A 56 3.31 12.76 -16.09
C ASN A 56 3.47 11.64 -15.05
N LEU A 57 4.68 11.08 -14.96
CA LEU A 57 5.01 9.92 -14.15
C LEU A 57 5.34 10.25 -12.68
N ASP A 58 4.62 11.18 -12.06
CA ASP A 58 4.81 11.55 -10.65
C ASP A 58 4.41 10.38 -9.71
N PRO A 59 5.35 9.74 -9.00
CA PRO A 59 5.06 8.62 -8.11
C PRO A 59 4.03 8.96 -7.04
N ARG A 60 3.97 10.21 -6.57
CA ARG A 60 3.00 10.66 -5.56
C ARG A 60 1.55 10.48 -6.03
N ARG A 61 1.32 10.55 -7.34
CA ARG A 61 0.00 10.39 -7.96
C ARG A 61 -0.26 8.97 -8.43
N LEU A 62 0.79 8.25 -8.80
CA LEU A 62 0.72 6.95 -9.45
C LEU A 62 0.85 5.77 -8.50
N GLN A 63 1.28 6.00 -7.26
CA GLN A 63 1.45 4.94 -6.29
C GLN A 63 0.18 4.10 -6.09
N PRO A 64 0.32 2.78 -5.91
CA PRO A 64 -0.79 1.91 -5.56
C PRO A 64 -1.45 2.35 -4.25
N ARG A 65 -2.78 2.22 -4.19
CA ARG A 65 -3.55 2.47 -2.97
C ARG A 65 -3.83 1.15 -2.28
N VAL A 66 -3.30 0.99 -1.07
CA VAL A 66 -3.48 -0.21 -0.25
C VAL A 66 -4.37 0.09 0.95
N SER A 67 -5.38 -0.74 1.15
CA SER A 67 -6.35 -0.65 2.25
C SER A 67 -6.38 -1.96 3.03
N ILE A 68 -6.62 -1.88 4.34
CA ILE A 68 -6.83 -3.03 5.20
C ILE A 68 -8.33 -3.23 5.37
N LEU A 69 -8.86 -4.31 4.79
CA LEU A 69 -10.29 -4.62 4.78
C LEU A 69 -10.69 -5.37 6.05
N SER A 70 -9.85 -6.28 6.53
CA SER A 70 -10.04 -6.92 7.83
C SER A 70 -8.73 -7.49 8.41
N PRO A 71 -8.63 -7.62 9.75
CA PRO A 71 -9.42 -6.86 10.71
C PRO A 71 -9.10 -5.36 10.62
N ALA A 72 -10.04 -4.52 11.05
CA ALA A 72 -9.84 -3.08 11.04
C ALA A 72 -8.60 -2.66 11.86
N LEU A 73 -7.82 -1.73 11.30
CA LEU A 73 -6.70 -1.11 12.01
C LEU A 73 -7.21 -0.36 13.24
N ARG A 74 -6.43 -0.38 14.32
CA ARG A 74 -6.80 0.18 15.62
C ARG A 74 -5.95 1.41 15.93
N PRO A 75 -6.50 2.63 15.81
CA PRO A 75 -5.77 3.85 16.10
C PRO A 75 -5.30 3.97 17.56
N ARG A 76 -4.25 4.75 17.79
CA ARG A 76 -3.77 5.18 19.12
C ARG A 76 -3.80 6.71 19.20
N PRO A 77 -4.86 7.30 19.78
CA PRO A 77 -4.90 8.75 19.98
C PRO A 77 -3.73 9.23 20.85
N GLY A 78 -3.05 10.30 20.42
CA GLY A 78 -1.94 10.90 21.17
C GLY A 78 -0.59 10.17 21.05
N ASP A 79 -0.47 9.18 20.16
CA ASP A 79 0.81 8.53 19.88
C ASP A 79 1.74 9.47 19.07
N SER A 80 3.05 9.41 19.32
CA SER A 80 4.04 10.26 18.63
C SER A 80 4.10 9.99 17.13
N GLU A 81 3.71 8.78 16.71
CA GLU A 81 3.66 8.36 15.31
C GLU A 81 2.36 8.77 14.60
N GLY A 82 1.48 9.50 15.30
CA GLY A 82 0.12 9.81 14.86
C GLY A 82 -0.88 8.71 15.20
N ARG A 83 -2.16 8.96 14.87
CA ARG A 83 -3.27 8.04 15.20
C ARG A 83 -3.07 6.64 14.59
N LEU A 84 -2.54 6.58 13.38
CA LEU A 84 -2.02 5.39 12.73
C LEU A 84 -0.73 5.83 12.02
N PRO A 85 0.39 5.11 12.18
CA PRO A 85 1.65 5.47 11.54
C PRO A 85 1.57 5.30 10.02
N HIS A 86 2.18 6.20 9.24
CA HIS A 86 2.32 6.06 7.78
C HIS A 86 1.03 5.67 7.05
N VAL A 87 0.00 6.49 7.20
CA VAL A 87 -1.24 6.36 6.41
C VAL A 87 -1.68 7.70 5.84
N TYR A 88 -2.45 7.65 4.77
CA TYR A 88 -3.21 8.77 4.24
C TYR A 88 -4.67 8.66 4.67
N TYR A 89 -5.21 9.73 5.22
CA TYR A 89 -6.63 9.87 5.52
C TYR A 89 -7.31 10.61 4.39
N SER A 90 -8.36 10.03 3.82
CA SER A 90 -9.27 10.76 2.94
C SER A 90 -10.33 11.53 3.73
N PRO A 91 -10.98 12.55 3.14
CA PRO A 91 -11.99 13.35 3.84
C PRO A 91 -13.18 12.56 4.38
N ASP A 92 -13.48 11.39 3.80
CA ASP A 92 -14.51 10.46 4.24
C ASP A 92 -14.07 9.53 5.39
N GLY A 93 -12.83 9.67 5.86
CA GLY A 93 -12.27 8.88 6.95
C GLY A 93 -11.66 7.54 6.53
N ASN A 94 -11.63 7.22 5.23
CA ASN A 94 -10.93 6.02 4.75
C ASN A 94 -9.40 6.16 4.90
N VAL A 95 -8.75 5.02 5.08
CA VAL A 95 -7.31 4.92 5.34
C VAL A 95 -6.64 4.17 4.20
N THR A 96 -5.60 4.77 3.62
CA THR A 96 -4.70 4.11 2.67
C THR A 96 -3.29 4.06 3.27
N LEU A 97 -2.59 2.93 3.14
CA LEU A 97 -1.22 2.81 3.64
C LEU A 97 -0.28 3.71 2.83
N CYS A 98 0.67 4.35 3.53
CA CYS A 98 1.81 5.02 2.92
C CYS A 98 2.98 4.02 2.89
N LEU A 99 3.20 3.38 1.73
CA LEU A 99 4.16 2.28 1.59
C LEU A 99 5.49 2.69 0.95
N LEU A 100 5.54 3.84 0.30
CA LEU A 100 6.73 4.27 -0.42
C LEU A 100 7.05 5.72 -0.12
N ASP A 101 8.34 6.03 -0.12
CA ASP A 101 8.85 7.39 -0.10
C ASP A 101 9.15 7.82 -1.55
N PRO A 102 8.30 8.65 -2.17
CA PRO A 102 8.45 9.03 -3.57
C PRO A 102 9.72 9.85 -3.84
N GLU A 103 10.30 10.44 -2.80
CA GLU A 103 11.54 11.21 -2.89
C GLU A 103 12.79 10.35 -2.64
N ALA A 104 12.64 9.15 -2.08
CA ALA A 104 13.74 8.18 -1.98
C ALA A 104 14.06 7.51 -3.33
N GLY A 105 13.12 7.56 -4.28
CA GLY A 105 13.27 6.92 -5.59
C GLY A 105 13.08 5.41 -5.57
N ASP A 106 12.53 4.86 -4.47
CA ASP A 106 12.36 3.43 -4.23
C ASP A 106 11.33 2.76 -5.16
N TRP A 107 10.52 3.56 -5.85
CA TRP A 107 9.48 3.07 -6.74
C TRP A 107 9.31 3.96 -7.97
N SER A 108 9.05 3.31 -9.09
CA SER A 108 8.68 3.93 -10.34
C SER A 108 7.60 3.11 -11.07
N PRO A 109 6.92 3.69 -12.07
CA PRO A 109 5.97 2.95 -12.89
C PRO A 109 6.55 1.81 -13.74
N VAL A 110 7.88 1.65 -13.77
CA VAL A 110 8.50 0.50 -14.41
C VAL A 110 8.64 -0.69 -13.47
N ASP A 111 8.22 -0.57 -12.20
CA ASP A 111 8.29 -1.63 -11.21
C ASP A 111 6.98 -2.43 -11.14
N LEU A 112 7.11 -3.73 -10.86
CA LEU A 112 5.94 -4.60 -10.64
C LEU A 112 5.42 -4.39 -9.22
N ILE A 113 4.13 -4.11 -9.07
CA ILE A 113 3.51 -3.91 -7.75
C ILE A 113 3.52 -5.21 -6.93
N ALA A 114 3.54 -6.36 -7.62
CA ALA A 114 3.70 -7.66 -7.00
C ALA A 114 5.07 -7.84 -6.32
N GLU A 115 6.12 -7.16 -6.80
CA GLU A 115 7.48 -7.26 -6.24
C GLU A 115 7.82 -6.12 -5.28
N THR A 116 6.99 -5.10 -5.22
CA THR A 116 7.23 -3.89 -4.41
C THR A 116 6.12 -3.70 -3.37
N THR A 117 4.92 -3.37 -3.84
CA THR A 117 3.77 -2.99 -3.00
C THR A 117 3.32 -4.10 -2.06
N VAL A 118 3.26 -5.35 -2.52
CA VAL A 118 2.82 -6.47 -1.66
C VAL A 118 3.84 -6.76 -0.57
N PRO A 119 5.15 -6.92 -0.85
CA PRO A 119 6.17 -7.00 0.19
C PRO A 119 6.14 -5.83 1.17
N TRP A 120 6.05 -4.58 0.70
CA TRP A 120 5.98 -3.42 1.60
C TRP A 120 4.71 -3.39 2.44
N THR A 121 3.59 -3.88 1.92
CA THR A 121 2.36 -4.06 2.71
C THR A 121 2.60 -5.03 3.86
N ILE A 122 3.31 -6.13 3.61
CA ILE A 122 3.66 -7.13 4.63
C ILE A 122 4.59 -6.52 5.68
N GLU A 123 5.63 -5.78 5.26
CA GLU A 123 6.56 -5.09 6.17
C GLU A 123 5.85 -4.03 7.03
N TRP A 124 4.99 -3.21 6.43
CA TRP A 124 4.18 -2.22 7.14
C TRP A 124 3.29 -2.91 8.18
N LEU A 125 2.65 -4.02 7.82
CA LEU A 125 1.80 -4.76 8.75
C LEU A 125 2.60 -5.43 9.88
N ALA A 126 3.81 -5.92 9.62
CA ALA A 126 4.70 -6.44 10.64
C ALA A 126 5.12 -5.33 11.63
N ALA A 127 5.46 -4.14 11.14
CA ALA A 127 5.75 -2.98 11.99
C ALA A 127 4.50 -2.51 12.75
N TYR A 128 3.32 -2.55 12.14
CA TYR A 128 2.06 -2.27 12.83
C TYR A 128 1.80 -3.26 13.97
N GLU A 129 1.98 -4.56 13.76
CA GLU A 129 1.86 -5.56 14.82
C GLU A 129 2.85 -5.28 15.98
N GLY A 130 4.11 -4.95 15.64
CA GLY A 130 5.13 -4.54 16.62
C GLY A 130 4.78 -3.26 17.38
N TRP A 131 4.30 -2.23 16.70
CA TRP A 131 3.85 -0.97 17.30
C TRP A 131 2.61 -1.17 18.18
N ARG A 132 1.69 -2.05 17.77
CA ARG A 132 0.55 -2.43 18.59
C ARG A 132 0.97 -3.13 19.88
N ALA A 133 2.06 -3.88 19.88
CA ALA A 133 2.60 -4.56 21.05
C ALA A 133 3.47 -3.66 21.94
N THR A 134 4.28 -2.78 21.35
CA THR A 134 5.37 -2.08 22.06
C THR A 134 5.16 -0.57 22.15
N GLY A 135 4.31 0.01 21.32
CA GLY A 135 4.21 1.46 21.13
C GLY A 135 5.38 2.11 20.42
N LYS A 136 6.27 1.33 19.82
CA LYS A 136 7.39 1.84 19.01
C LYS A 136 7.19 1.40 17.57
N TRP A 137 7.21 2.36 16.65
CA TRP A 137 7.22 2.06 15.22
C TRP A 137 8.64 1.70 14.79
N THR A 138 8.78 0.69 13.95
CA THR A 138 10.09 0.12 13.57
C THR A 138 10.32 0.00 12.07
N ALA A 139 9.30 0.28 11.25
CA ALA A 139 9.49 0.29 9.79
C ALA A 139 10.24 1.54 9.36
N SER A 140 11.10 1.37 8.36
CA SER A 140 11.77 2.46 7.65
C SER A 140 10.79 3.21 6.75
N GLY A 141 11.05 4.51 6.56
CA GLY A 141 10.28 5.38 5.66
C GLY A 141 10.16 6.78 6.25
N ARG A 142 10.14 7.82 5.42
CA ARG A 142 9.85 9.17 5.91
C ARG A 142 8.38 9.27 6.31
N HIS A 143 8.13 9.87 7.47
CA HIS A 143 6.78 10.22 7.89
C HIS A 143 6.24 11.28 6.94
N VAL A 144 5.11 11.02 6.31
CA VAL A 144 4.33 12.10 5.73
C VAL A 144 3.76 12.85 6.93
N GLU A 145 4.26 14.05 7.19
CA GLU A 145 3.64 14.93 8.18
C GLU A 145 2.16 15.05 7.82
N ALA A 146 1.28 14.82 8.79
CA ALA A 146 -0.13 15.10 8.61
C ALA A 146 -0.22 16.56 8.17
N ALA A 147 -0.80 16.81 7.00
CA ALA A 147 -1.18 18.16 6.63
C ALA A 147 -2.06 18.67 7.78
N ASN A 148 -1.53 19.64 8.53
CA ASN A 148 -2.27 20.34 9.56
C ASN A 148 -3.45 21.03 8.86
N GLY A 149 -4.60 20.36 8.87
CA GLY A 149 -5.90 20.93 8.54
C GLY A 149 -6.52 21.55 9.77
#